data_AF-A0A7X5WSL4-F1
#
_entry.id   AF-A0A7X5WSL4-F1
#
_cell.length_a   1.000
_cell.length_b   1.000
_cell.length_c   1.000
_cell.angle_alpha   90.00
_cell.angle_beta   90.00
_cell.angle_gamma   90.00
#
_symmetry.space_group_name_H-M   'P 1'
#
loop_
_entity.id
_entity.type
_entity.pdbx_description
1 polymer ?
#
loop_
_entity_poly.entity_id
_entity_poly.type
_entity_poly.pdbx_seq_one_letter_code
_entity_poly.pdbx_strand_id
1 'polypeptide(L)'
;MIFHMFGHVHVDPIRVRTNAETALADAARARALAAELGVRWRLLEDRLGPCLRAHRPDVWNSRAAAASRRMLVGTVAREVDAARQEMHRTWVALERHARQLEARARADLARAAEPARPVPSVVQAAGGS
;
A
#
# COMPACT_ATOMS: atom_id res chain seq x y z
N MET A 1 -52.72 -16.36 8.80
CA MET A 1 -51.93 -15.22 9.32
C MET A 1 -50.48 -15.46 8.92
N ILE A 2 -50.01 -14.85 7.84
CA ILE A 2 -48.65 -15.07 7.32
C ILE A 2 -47.80 -13.88 7.76
N PHE A 3 -46.82 -14.13 8.63
CA PHE A 3 -45.79 -13.16 8.99
C PHE A 3 -44.68 -13.19 7.93
N HIS A 4 -44.55 -12.12 7.15
CA HIS A 4 -43.39 -11.91 6.29
C HIS A 4 -42.28 -11.23 7.09
N MET A 5 -41.26 -11.99 7.50
CA MET A 5 -40.04 -11.48 8.11
C MET A 5 -39.03 -11.19 6.98
N PHE A 6 -39.07 -9.98 6.40
CA PHE A 6 -38.03 -9.54 5.48
C PHE A 6 -36.82 -9.05 6.27
N GLY A 7 -35.79 -9.89 6.36
CA GLY A 7 -34.47 -9.49 6.85
C GLY A 7 -33.78 -8.59 5.83
N HIS A 8 -34.04 -7.28 5.90
CA HIS A 8 -33.20 -6.31 5.22
C HIS A 8 -31.80 -6.37 5.86
N VAL A 9 -30.78 -6.76 5.09
CA VAL A 9 -29.40 -6.43 5.45
C VAL A 9 -29.29 -4.92 5.28
N HIS A 10 -29.63 -4.19 6.34
CA HIS A 10 -29.54 -2.74 6.37
C HIS A 10 -28.06 -2.38 6.49
N VAL A 11 -27.42 -2.24 5.34
CA VAL A 11 -26.07 -1.69 5.26
C VAL A 11 -26.20 -0.21 5.61
N ASP A 12 -25.80 0.14 6.83
CA ASP A 12 -25.84 1.51 7.33
C ASP A 12 -24.93 2.42 6.47
N PRO A 13 -25.50 3.35 5.68
CA PRO A 13 -24.74 4.19 4.76
C PRO A 13 -23.78 5.14 5.48
N ILE A 14 -24.07 5.49 6.74
CA ILE A 14 -23.18 6.30 7.58
C ILE A 14 -21.92 5.48 7.91
N ARG A 15 -22.09 4.23 8.35
CA ARG A 15 -20.94 3.34 8.62
C ARG A 15 -20.11 3.05 7.37
N VAL A 16 -20.75 2.85 6.21
CA VAL A 16 -20.04 2.65 4.94
C VAL A 16 -19.19 3.87 4.59
N ARG A 17 -19.75 5.07 4.73
CA ARG A 17 -19.05 6.33 4.48
C ARG A 17 -17.86 6.53 5.42
N THR A 18 -18.05 6.33 6.73
CA THR A 18 -16.96 6.44 7.72
C THR A 18 -15.83 5.44 7.45
N ASN A 19 -16.17 4.19 7.08
CA ASN A 19 -15.16 3.19 6.73
C ASN A 19 -14.39 3.58 5.45
N ALA A 20 -15.07 4.14 4.45
CA ALA A 20 -14.44 4.61 3.23
C ALA A 20 -13.50 5.81 3.49
N GLU A 21 -13.93 6.77 4.31
CA GLU A 21 -13.11 7.91 4.73
C GLU A 21 -11.85 7.45 5.49
N THR A 22 -11.99 6.45 6.37
CA THR A 22 -10.86 5.82 7.08
C THR A 22 -9.90 5.15 6.10
N ALA A 23 -10.41 4.38 5.12
CA ALA A 23 -9.59 3.72 4.12
C ALA A 23 -8.83 4.72 3.22
N LEU A 24 -9.41 5.88 2.92
CA LEU A 24 -8.71 6.96 2.20
C LEU A 24 -7.57 7.56 3.04
N ALA A 25 -7.80 7.77 4.35
CA ALA A 25 -6.75 8.23 5.26
C ALA A 25 -5.61 7.21 5.38
N ASP A 26 -5.92 5.91 5.42
CA ASP A 26 -4.92 4.83 5.41
C ASP A 26 -4.11 4.79 4.12
N ALA A 27 -4.76 4.96 2.96
CA ALA A 27 -4.08 5.06 1.68
C ALA A 27 -3.11 6.27 1.64
N ALA A 28 -3.52 7.42 2.18
CA ALA A 28 -2.67 8.60 2.28
C ALA A 28 -1.45 8.34 3.19
N ARG A 29 -1.65 7.70 4.35
CA ARG A 29 -0.55 7.30 5.26
C ARG A 29 0.42 6.33 4.59
N ALA A 30 -0.08 5.33 3.87
CA ALA A 30 0.76 4.37 3.15
C ALA A 30 1.65 5.05 2.10
N ARG A 31 1.12 6.05 1.36
CA ARG A 31 1.92 6.83 0.41
C ARG A 31 2.95 7.74 1.09
N ALA A 32 2.60 8.35 2.21
CA ALA A 32 3.55 9.14 2.99
C ALA A 32 4.75 8.28 3.44
N LEU A 33 4.48 7.08 3.97
CA LEU A 33 5.52 6.12 4.34
C LEU A 33 6.37 5.68 3.13
N ALA A 34 5.75 5.45 1.98
CA ALA A 34 6.45 5.12 0.74
C ALA A 34 7.38 6.26 0.29
N ALA A 35 6.94 7.51 0.41
CA ALA A 35 7.74 8.70 0.10
C ALA A 35 8.93 8.85 1.08
N GLU A 36 8.69 8.67 2.39
CA GLU A 36 9.75 8.69 3.40
C GLU A 36 10.83 7.63 3.15
N LEU A 37 10.41 6.40 2.82
CA LEU A 37 11.34 5.33 2.45
C LEU A 37 12.22 5.73 1.25
N GLY A 38 11.63 6.36 0.22
CA GLY A 38 12.36 6.85 -0.94
C GLY A 38 13.35 7.99 -0.63
N VAL A 39 13.04 8.84 0.36
CA VAL A 39 13.96 9.90 0.83
C VAL A 39 15.10 9.30 1.64
N ARG A 40 14.79 8.41 2.59
CA ARG A 40 15.81 7.74 3.42
C ARG A 40 16.77 6.90 2.59
N TRP A 41 16.27 6.24 1.55
CA TRP A 41 17.11 5.50 0.60
C TRP A 41 18.11 6.41 -0.12
N ARG A 42 17.65 7.51 -0.70
CA ARG A 42 18.53 8.48 -1.37
C ARG A 42 19.60 9.02 -0.44
N LEU A 43 19.24 9.38 0.79
CA LEU A 43 20.20 9.81 1.81
C LEU A 43 21.24 8.73 2.12
N LEU A 44 20.84 7.46 2.14
CA LEU A 44 21.74 6.35 2.36
C LEU A 44 22.69 6.17 1.15
N GLU A 45 22.17 6.21 -0.09
CA GLU A 45 22.98 6.14 -1.31
C GLU A 45 23.97 7.32 -1.42
N ASP A 46 23.55 8.53 -1.06
CA ASP A 46 24.40 9.73 -1.08
C ASP A 46 25.52 9.64 -0.04
N ARG A 47 25.29 8.97 1.10
CA ARG A 47 26.31 8.78 2.13
C ARG A 47 27.24 7.60 1.83
N LEU A 48 26.68 6.46 1.43
CA LEU A 48 27.45 5.24 1.18
C LEU A 48 28.15 5.26 -0.17
N GLY A 49 27.54 5.86 -1.20
CA GLY A 49 28.09 5.92 -2.55
C GLY A 49 29.49 6.51 -2.61
N PRO A 50 29.76 7.68 -1.99
CA PRO A 50 31.10 8.22 -1.87
C PRO A 50 32.04 7.32 -1.07
N CYS A 51 31.63 6.71 0.06
CA CYS A 51 32.51 5.81 0.82
C CYS A 51 32.93 4.58 0.00
N LEU A 52 31.99 4.00 -0.76
CA LEU A 52 32.26 2.89 -1.67
C LEU A 52 33.17 3.30 -2.82
N ARG A 53 33.04 4.55 -3.32
CA ARG A 53 33.86 5.10 -4.42
C ARG A 53 35.22 5.65 -3.95
N ALA A 54 35.33 6.13 -2.72
CA ALA A 54 36.47 6.87 -2.18
C ALA A 54 37.49 6.00 -1.43
N HIS A 55 37.34 4.68 -1.43
CA HIS A 55 38.43 3.79 -1.01
C HIS A 55 39.62 3.95 -1.97
N ARG A 56 40.53 4.88 -1.61
CA ARG A 56 41.70 5.27 -2.40
C ARG A 56 42.64 4.08 -2.66
N PRO A 57 43.28 3.99 -3.85
CA PRO A 57 44.26 2.96 -4.17
C PRO A 57 45.42 2.87 -3.14
N ASP A 58 45.79 4.02 -2.60
CA ASP A 58 47.03 4.25 -1.85
C ASP A 58 47.11 3.47 -0.52
N VAL A 59 45.96 3.27 0.15
CA VAL A 59 45.85 2.48 1.40
C VAL A 59 45.68 0.98 1.11
N TRP A 60 45.32 0.63 -0.13
CA TRP A 60 44.89 -0.71 -0.55
C TRP A 60 45.87 -1.44 -1.49
N ASN A 61 47.05 -0.86 -1.75
CA ASN A 61 48.09 -1.44 -2.63
C ASN A 61 48.87 -2.61 -2.00
N SER A 62 48.59 -2.95 -0.73
CA SER A 62 49.12 -4.15 -0.10
C SER A 62 48.47 -5.43 -0.67
N ARG A 63 49.26 -6.47 -0.96
CA ARG A 63 48.75 -7.80 -1.32
C ARG A 63 47.77 -8.36 -0.27
N ALA A 64 47.96 -8.05 1.01
CA ALA A 64 47.05 -8.45 2.09
C ALA A 64 45.71 -7.71 2.05
N ALA A 65 45.70 -6.45 1.60
CA ALA A 65 44.47 -5.67 1.44
C ALA A 65 43.63 -6.12 0.24
N ALA A 66 44.24 -6.73 -0.79
CA ALA A 66 43.55 -7.11 -2.02
C ALA A 66 42.49 -8.22 -1.84
N ALA A 67 42.71 -9.18 -0.93
CA ALA A 67 41.75 -10.23 -0.61
C ALA A 67 40.55 -9.67 0.18
N SER A 68 40.83 -8.89 1.22
CA SER A 68 39.82 -8.15 1.98
C SER A 68 39.01 -7.22 1.09
N ARG A 69 39.60 -6.66 0.02
CA ARG A 69 38.94 -5.75 -0.93
C ARG A 69 37.85 -6.44 -1.73
N ARG A 70 38.17 -7.60 -2.30
CA ARG A 70 37.19 -8.36 -3.10
C ARG A 70 36.05 -8.86 -2.23
N MET A 71 36.36 -9.26 -1.00
CA MET A 71 35.35 -9.72 -0.05
C MET A 71 34.46 -8.57 0.42
N LEU A 72 35.03 -7.42 0.80
CA LEU A 72 34.27 -6.27 1.30
C LEU A 72 33.45 -5.61 0.19
N VAL A 73 34.05 -5.34 -0.97
CA VAL A 73 33.32 -4.77 -2.12
C VAL A 73 32.23 -5.74 -2.60
N GLY A 74 32.51 -7.03 -2.69
CA GLY A 74 31.54 -8.03 -3.12
C GLY A 74 30.39 -8.22 -2.14
N THR A 75 30.67 -8.31 -0.85
CA THR A 75 29.64 -8.51 0.18
C THR A 75 28.85 -7.23 0.43
N VAL A 76 29.50 -6.08 0.59
CA VAL A 76 28.81 -4.81 0.82
C VAL A 76 27.98 -4.40 -0.40
N ALA A 77 28.48 -4.57 -1.63
CA ALA A 77 27.68 -4.29 -2.82
C ALA A 77 26.44 -5.20 -2.89
N ARG A 78 26.59 -6.50 -2.60
CA ARG A 78 25.46 -7.44 -2.57
C ARG A 78 24.44 -7.11 -1.48
N GLU A 79 24.89 -6.74 -0.28
CA GLU A 79 24.00 -6.37 0.82
C GLU A 79 23.26 -5.06 0.53
N VAL A 80 23.94 -4.06 -0.04
CA VAL A 80 23.31 -2.81 -0.50
C VAL A 80 22.30 -3.09 -1.61
N ASP A 81 22.63 -3.94 -2.59
CA ASP A 81 21.69 -4.33 -3.64
C ASP A 81 20.50 -5.12 -3.10
N ALA A 82 20.70 -6.01 -2.13
CA ALA A 82 19.62 -6.75 -1.48
C ALA A 82 18.69 -5.80 -0.70
N ALA A 83 19.25 -4.85 0.04
CA ALA A 83 18.49 -3.82 0.74
C ALA A 83 17.69 -2.94 -0.25
N ARG A 84 18.31 -2.57 -1.38
CA ARG A 84 17.64 -1.82 -2.45
C ARG A 84 16.43 -2.58 -3.00
N GLN A 85 16.61 -3.87 -3.30
CA GLN A 85 15.54 -4.71 -3.81
C GLN A 85 14.41 -4.87 -2.79
N GLU A 86 14.73 -5.06 -1.52
CA GLU A 86 13.72 -5.18 -0.46
C GLU A 86 12.94 -3.88 -0.26
N MET A 87 13.63 -2.74 -0.24
CA MET A 87 12.97 -1.44 -0.16
C MET A 87 12.08 -1.17 -1.37
N HIS A 88 12.54 -1.53 -2.58
CA HIS A 88 11.73 -1.41 -3.79
C HIS A 88 10.48 -2.29 -3.72
N ARG A 89 10.61 -3.55 -3.29
CA ARG A 89 9.47 -4.46 -3.09
C ARG A 89 8.46 -3.89 -2.09
N THR A 90 8.94 -3.36 -0.97
CA THR A 90 8.11 -2.74 0.07
C THR A 90 7.38 -1.51 -0.48
N TRP A 91 8.09 -0.65 -1.21
CA TRP A 91 7.52 0.52 -1.85
C TRP A 91 6.39 0.16 -2.84
N VAL A 92 6.63 -0.82 -3.73
CA VAL A 92 5.61 -1.30 -4.68
C VAL A 92 4.39 -1.88 -3.95
N ALA A 93 4.61 -2.63 -2.87
CA ALA A 93 3.53 -3.22 -2.08
C ALA A 93 2.67 -2.14 -1.41
N LEU A 94 3.29 -1.10 -0.82
CA LEU A 94 2.58 0.02 -0.21
C LEU A 94 1.76 0.81 -1.24
N GLU A 95 2.34 1.11 -2.40
CA GLU A 95 1.63 1.80 -3.50
C GLU A 95 0.43 0.99 -4.00
N ARG A 96 0.61 -0.33 -4.19
CA ARG A 96 -0.48 -1.23 -4.59
C ARG A 96 -1.59 -1.24 -3.55
N HIS A 97 -1.23 -1.36 -2.27
CA HIS A 97 -2.19 -1.38 -1.17
C HIS A 97 -2.99 -0.07 -1.09
N ALA A 98 -2.31 1.07 -1.20
CA ALA A 98 -2.96 2.39 -1.21
C ALA A 98 -3.98 2.51 -2.36
N ARG A 99 -3.62 2.09 -3.57
CA ARG A 99 -4.55 2.10 -4.73
C ARG A 99 -5.76 1.20 -4.51
N GLN A 100 -5.58 0.02 -3.90
CA GLN A 100 -6.68 -0.89 -3.60
C GLN A 100 -7.65 -0.30 -2.57
N LEU A 101 -7.12 0.32 -1.51
CA LEU A 101 -7.92 1.00 -0.50
C LEU A 101 -8.72 2.15 -1.11
N GLU A 102 -8.11 2.98 -1.97
CA GLU A 102 -8.83 4.05 -2.66
C GLU A 102 -9.91 3.56 -3.59
N ALA A 103 -9.62 2.53 -4.39
CA ALA A 103 -10.60 1.96 -5.32
C ALA A 103 -11.81 1.42 -4.55
N ARG A 104 -11.56 0.72 -3.44
CA ARG A 104 -12.61 0.20 -2.57
C ARG A 104 -13.41 1.31 -1.91
N ALA A 105 -12.74 2.31 -1.34
CA ALA A 105 -13.38 3.45 -0.69
C ALA A 105 -14.26 4.24 -1.67
N ARG A 106 -13.80 4.47 -2.91
CA ARG A 106 -14.60 5.12 -3.96
C ARG A 106 -15.83 4.31 -4.33
N ALA A 107 -15.69 2.99 -4.47
CA ALA A 107 -16.82 2.10 -4.74
C ALA A 107 -17.82 2.03 -3.57
N ASP A 108 -17.35 2.11 -2.33
CA ASP A 108 -18.18 2.18 -1.13
C ASP A 108 -18.94 3.51 -1.05
N LEU A 109 -18.26 4.64 -1.33
CA LEU A 109 -18.90 5.96 -1.40
C LEU A 109 -19.93 6.06 -2.53
N ALA A 110 -19.64 5.51 -3.71
CA ALA A 110 -20.59 5.48 -4.82
C ALA A 110 -21.86 4.68 -4.47
N ARG A 111 -21.71 3.54 -3.79
CA ARG A 111 -22.84 2.72 -3.32
C ARG A 111 -23.66 3.42 -2.23
N ALA A 112 -23.00 4.13 -1.31
CA ALA A 112 -23.67 4.90 -0.27
C ALA A 112 -24.42 6.13 -0.83
N ALA A 113 -24.03 6.61 -2.01
CA ALA A 113 -24.69 7.71 -2.70
C ALA A 113 -25.86 7.28 -3.60
N GLU A 114 -25.98 6.00 -3.94
CA GLU A 114 -27.11 5.49 -4.74
C GLU A 114 -28.39 5.52 -3.88
N PRO A 115 -29.46 6.22 -4.31
CA PRO A 115 -30.72 6.22 -3.59
C PRO A 115 -31.27 4.79 -3.52
N ALA A 116 -31.87 4.42 -2.39
CA ALA A 116 -32.51 3.13 -2.23
C ALA A 116 -33.52 2.91 -3.36
N ARG A 117 -33.23 1.96 -4.28
CA ARG A 117 -34.18 1.64 -5.35
C ARG A 117 -35.47 1.15 -4.69
N PRO A 118 -36.63 1.76 -4.97
CA PRO A 118 -37.89 1.20 -4.53
C PRO A 118 -38.03 -0.18 -5.19
N VAL A 119 -38.07 -1.22 -4.37
CA VAL A 119 -38.45 -2.56 -4.83
C VAL A 119 -39.90 -2.43 -5.31
N PRO A 120 -40.25 -2.86 -6.53
CA PRO A 120 -41.63 -2.81 -6.98
C PRO A 120 -42.49 -3.60 -5.98
N SER A 121 -43.38 -2.88 -5.29
CA SER A 121 -44.42 -3.47 -4.46
C SER A 121 -45.31 -4.29 -5.39
N VAL A 122 -45.17 -5.61 -5.37
CA VAL A 122 -46.15 -6.50 -6.00
C VAL A 122 -47.38 -6.48 -5.10
N VAL A 123 -48.27 -5.53 -5.35
CA VAL A 123 -49.63 -5.56 -4.81
C VAL A 123 -50.34 -6.71 -5.51
N GLN A 124 -50.35 -7.90 -4.89
CA GLN A 124 -51.33 -8.92 -5.25
C GLN A 124 -52.70 -8.40 -4.82
N ALA A 125 -53.41 -7.79 -5.76
CA ALA A 125 -54.85 -7.65 -5.66
C ALA A 125 -55.44 -9.07 -5.66
N ALA A 126 -55.75 -9.59 -4.48
CA ALA A 126 -56.70 -10.69 -4.37
C ALA A 126 -58.05 -10.14 -4.85
N GLY A 127 -58.32 -10.35 -6.14
CA GLY A 127 -59.62 -10.10 -6.74
C GLY A 127 -60.70 -10.82 -5.96
N GLY A 128 -61.82 -10.11 -5.79
CA GLY A 128 -62.99 -10.65 -5.12
C GLY A 128 -63.56 -11.86 -5.85
N SER A 129 -64.14 -12.75 -5.06
CA SER A 129 -65.52 -13.22 -5.17
C SER A 129 -65.89 -13.93 -3.87
#